data_AF-A0A963ICW0-F1
#
_entry.id   AF-A0A963ICW0-F1
#
_cell.length_a   1.000
_cell.length_b   1.000
_cell.length_c   1.000
_cell.angle_alpha   90.00
_cell.angle_beta   90.00
_cell.angle_gamma   90.00
#
_symmetry.space_group_name_H-M   'P 1'
#
loop_
_entity.id
_entity.type
_entity.pdbx_description
1 polymer ?
#
loop_
_entity_poly.entity_id
_entity_poly.type
_entity_poly.pdbx_seq_one_letter_code
_entity_poly.pdbx_strand_id
1 'polypeptide(L)'
;MSAREWIFVAIAVLAVYLVFQLIRALQVKDAGSDAQGDADTLDADADADGAEAPAADASGTPAPATVGGGDDSFGLALEIRQLRRDVAQLREELDAQRAEIATLRDTTSAQASALEAARAAQRVSPIYGEALALAQRGMAAGVIAERCSISVAEAELVQSLATEADDSGATK
;
A
#
# COMPACT_ATOMS: atom_id res chain seq x y z
N MET A 1 -31.56 18.73 -4.54
CA MET A 1 -30.98 17.38 -4.55
C MET A 1 -30.66 17.00 -3.13
N SER A 2 -31.42 16.07 -2.58
CA SER A 2 -31.23 15.61 -1.20
C SER A 2 -29.91 14.84 -1.11
N ALA A 3 -29.25 14.85 0.06
CA ALA A 3 -27.95 14.16 0.26
C ALA A 3 -27.98 12.68 -0.19
N ARG A 4 -29.16 12.04 -0.13
CA ARG A 4 -29.40 10.69 -0.61
C ARG A 4 -29.27 10.55 -2.14
N GLU A 5 -29.69 11.54 -2.92
CA GLU A 5 -29.52 11.55 -4.39
C GLU A 5 -28.04 11.66 -4.77
N TRP A 6 -27.26 12.45 -4.04
CA TRP A 6 -25.82 12.55 -4.27
C TRP A 6 -25.09 11.24 -3.98
N ILE A 7 -25.52 10.49 -2.96
CA ILE A 7 -24.98 9.16 -2.67
C ILE A 7 -25.27 8.19 -3.81
N PHE A 8 -26.50 8.18 -4.33
CA PHE A 8 -26.84 7.30 -5.47
C PHE A 8 -26.09 7.68 -6.75
N VAL A 9 -25.90 8.97 -7.02
CA VAL A 9 -25.08 9.43 -8.17
C VAL A 9 -23.63 9.00 -8.01
N ALA A 10 -23.05 9.15 -6.82
CA ALA A 10 -21.68 8.71 -6.55
C ALA A 10 -21.52 7.19 -6.72
N ILE A 11 -22.46 6.40 -6.20
CA ILE A 11 -22.47 4.94 -6.35
C ILE A 11 -22.61 4.55 -7.83
N ALA A 12 -23.50 5.21 -8.58
CA ALA A 12 -23.69 4.93 -10.00
C ALA A 12 -22.42 5.21 -10.82
N VAL A 13 -21.75 6.33 -10.56
CA VAL A 13 -20.47 6.66 -11.22
C VAL A 13 -19.39 5.63 -10.87
N LEU A 14 -19.31 5.22 -9.61
CA LEU A 14 -18.34 4.22 -9.16
C LEU A 14 -18.62 2.85 -9.79
N ALA A 15 -19.88 2.43 -9.86
CA ALA A 15 -20.28 1.19 -10.52
C ALA A 15 -19.92 1.19 -12.02
N VAL A 16 -20.18 2.29 -12.73
CA VAL A 16 -19.77 2.45 -14.14
C VAL A 16 -18.25 2.36 -14.30
N TYR A 17 -17.50 3.01 -13.41
CA TYR A 17 -16.04 2.96 -13.42
C TYR A 17 -15.50 1.54 -13.19
N LEU A 18 -16.07 0.79 -12.24
CA LEU A 18 -15.67 -0.61 -12.00
C LEU A 18 -16.00 -1.51 -13.18
N VAL A 19 -17.18 -1.36 -13.79
CA VAL A 19 -17.54 -2.12 -15.01
C VAL A 19 -16.57 -1.81 -16.14
N PHE A 20 -16.22 -0.54 -16.35
CA PHE A 20 -15.23 -0.13 -17.34
C PHE A 20 -13.84 -0.73 -17.05
N GLN A 21 -13.40 -0.71 -15.78
CA GLN A 21 -12.13 -1.30 -15.36
C GLN A 21 -12.09 -2.81 -15.59
N LEU A 22 -13.20 -3.51 -15.34
CA LEU A 22 -13.32 -4.96 -15.53
C LEU A 22 -13.30 -5.33 -17.02
N ILE A 23 -14.01 -4.57 -17.86
CA ILE A 23 -13.96 -4.72 -19.33
C ILE A 23 -12.54 -4.47 -19.84
N ARG A 24 -11.88 -3.39 -19.38
CA ARG A 24 -10.51 -3.09 -19.78
C ARG A 24 -9.53 -4.19 -19.35
N ALA A 25 -9.68 -4.74 -18.14
CA ALA A 25 -8.83 -5.83 -17.66
C ALA A 25 -9.03 -7.11 -18.48
N LEU A 26 -10.25 -7.42 -18.91
CA LEU A 26 -10.55 -8.54 -19.78
C LEU A 26 -9.99 -8.33 -21.21
N GLN A 27 -10.13 -7.13 -21.77
CA GLN A 27 -9.61 -6.80 -23.10
C GLN A 27 -8.08 -6.81 -23.17
N VAL A 28 -7.38 -6.45 -22.09
CA VAL A 28 -5.90 -6.54 -22.04
C VAL A 28 -5.44 -8.01 -22.06
N LYS A 29 -6.26 -8.93 -21.55
CA LYS A 29 -5.98 -10.37 -21.60
C LYS A 29 -6.23 -10.96 -22.99
N ASP A 30 -7.24 -10.46 -23.71
CA ASP A 30 -7.47 -10.82 -25.12
C ASP A 30 -6.42 -10.20 -26.05
N ALA A 31 -6.00 -8.95 -25.82
CA ALA A 31 -4.90 -8.32 -26.54
C ALA A 31 -3.54 -8.98 -26.25
N GLY A 32 -3.38 -9.57 -25.06
CA GLY A 32 -2.24 -10.44 -24.72
C GLY A 32 -2.34 -11.84 -25.36
N SER A 33 -3.54 -12.32 -25.69
CA SER A 33 -3.75 -13.57 -26.42
C SER A 33 -3.46 -13.42 -27.92
N ASP A 34 -3.78 -12.27 -28.52
CA ASP A 34 -3.46 -11.97 -29.92
C ASP A 34 -1.96 -11.72 -30.16
N ALA A 35 -1.23 -11.30 -29.11
CA ALA A 35 0.22 -11.13 -29.16
C ALA A 35 1.03 -12.42 -28.87
N GLN A 36 0.38 -13.47 -28.37
CA GLN A 36 1.01 -14.73 -27.93
C GLN A 36 0.62 -15.92 -28.86
N GLY A 37 0.35 -15.64 -30.13
CA GLY A 37 -0.07 -16.64 -31.13
C GLY A 37 1.03 -17.23 -32.01
N ASP A 38 2.32 -16.97 -31.75
CA ASP A 38 3.42 -17.32 -32.68
C ASP A 38 4.55 -18.16 -32.06
N ALA A 39 4.32 -18.77 -30.90
CA ALA A 39 5.33 -19.61 -30.25
C ALA A 39 4.70 -20.81 -29.54
N ASP A 40 4.02 -21.67 -30.27
CA ASP A 40 3.90 -23.07 -29.88
C ASP A 40 3.73 -23.98 -31.09
N THR A 41 4.82 -24.64 -31.49
CA THR A 41 4.81 -26.04 -31.96
C THR A 41 6.25 -26.52 -31.98
N LEU A 42 6.57 -27.52 -31.14
CA LEU A 42 6.96 -28.85 -31.62
C LEU A 42 7.31 -29.75 -30.42
N ASP A 43 6.35 -30.61 -30.11
CA ASP A 43 6.54 -31.91 -29.47
C ASP A 43 7.62 -32.73 -30.18
N ALA A 44 8.37 -33.55 -29.43
CA ALA A 44 8.32 -35.02 -29.54
C ALA A 44 9.56 -35.66 -28.92
N ASP A 45 9.27 -36.56 -27.99
CA ASP A 45 10.15 -37.56 -27.38
C ASP A 45 10.96 -38.38 -28.39
N ALA A 46 12.18 -38.80 -28.01
CA ALA A 46 12.71 -40.13 -28.31
C ALA A 46 14.00 -40.41 -27.54
N ASP A 47 13.88 -41.30 -26.54
CA ASP A 47 14.94 -42.16 -26.03
C ASP A 47 15.74 -42.86 -27.14
N ALA A 48 17.06 -42.98 -26.96
CA ALA A 48 17.82 -44.21 -27.21
C ALA A 48 19.33 -43.99 -26.95
N ASP A 49 19.79 -44.64 -25.88
CA ASP A 49 20.89 -45.60 -25.84
C ASP A 49 22.21 -45.32 -26.60
N GLY A 50 23.29 -45.30 -25.81
CA GLY A 50 24.55 -46.00 -26.07
C GLY A 50 25.25 -45.82 -27.42
N ALA A 51 26.37 -45.10 -27.41
CA ALA A 51 27.68 -45.66 -27.80
C ALA A 51 28.78 -44.60 -27.76
N GLU A 52 29.76 -44.86 -26.90
CA GLU A 52 31.18 -44.90 -27.24
C GLU A 52 31.81 -43.66 -27.90
N ALA A 53 32.54 -42.92 -27.06
CA ALA A 53 33.58 -42.01 -27.51
C ALA A 53 34.69 -42.78 -28.23
N PRO A 54 35.24 -42.24 -29.33
CA PRO A 54 36.63 -42.44 -29.66
C PRO A 54 37.40 -41.15 -29.37
N ALA A 55 38.36 -41.27 -28.46
CA ALA A 55 39.51 -40.38 -28.43
C ALA A 55 40.42 -40.76 -29.60
N ALA A 56 40.71 -39.82 -30.49
CA ALA A 56 41.93 -39.85 -31.30
C ALA A 56 42.28 -38.42 -31.76
N ASP A 57 43.27 -37.90 -31.05
CA ASP A 57 44.21 -36.83 -31.36
C ASP A 57 44.40 -36.53 -32.86
N ALA A 58 44.18 -35.27 -33.23
CA ALA A 58 44.78 -34.66 -34.40
C ALA A 58 45.11 -33.22 -34.06
N SER A 59 46.35 -33.01 -33.60
CA SER A 59 47.02 -31.71 -33.61
C SER A 59 46.96 -31.10 -35.01
N GLY A 60 45.93 -30.30 -35.26
CA GLY A 60 45.80 -29.38 -36.38
C GLY A 60 45.94 -27.96 -35.85
N THR A 61 47.01 -27.28 -36.28
CA THR A 61 47.28 -25.84 -36.18
C THR A 61 46.00 -24.99 -36.06
N PRO A 62 45.93 -23.99 -35.16
CA PRO A 62 44.77 -23.11 -35.08
C PRO A 62 44.69 -22.29 -36.36
N ALA A 63 43.74 -22.62 -37.24
CA ALA A 63 43.36 -21.75 -38.34
C ALA A 63 42.76 -20.46 -37.75
N PRO A 64 43.24 -19.27 -38.13
CA PRO A 64 42.68 -18.03 -37.61
C PRO A 64 41.25 -17.86 -38.12
N ALA A 65 40.40 -17.38 -37.21
CA ALA A 65 38.98 -17.16 -37.33
C ALA A 65 38.52 -16.62 -38.71
N THR A 66 37.45 -17.19 -39.25
CA THR A 66 36.56 -16.44 -40.13
C THR A 66 35.87 -15.39 -39.27
N VAL A 67 36.35 -14.15 -39.39
CA VAL A 67 35.83 -12.93 -38.79
C VAL A 67 34.40 -12.72 -39.33
N GLY A 68 33.42 -13.20 -38.57
CA GLY A 68 32.00 -12.86 -38.71
C GLY A 68 31.34 -12.49 -37.37
N GLY A 69 32.02 -12.68 -36.24
CA GLY A 69 31.47 -12.44 -34.89
C GLY A 69 31.87 -11.11 -34.24
N GLY A 70 32.58 -10.24 -34.96
CA GLY A 70 33.03 -8.95 -34.43
C GLY A 70 31.86 -8.00 -34.16
N ASP A 71 30.94 -7.88 -35.10
CA ASP A 71 29.80 -6.98 -35.03
C ASP A 71 28.79 -7.44 -33.96
N ASP A 72 28.53 -8.75 -33.86
CA ASP A 72 27.65 -9.33 -32.83
C ASP A 72 28.25 -9.17 -31.41
N SER A 73 29.57 -9.36 -31.25
CA SER A 73 30.23 -9.19 -29.95
C SER A 73 30.20 -7.74 -29.46
N PHE A 74 30.31 -6.78 -30.38
CA PHE A 74 30.24 -5.36 -30.07
C PHE A 74 28.80 -4.93 -29.75
N GLY A 75 27.83 -5.42 -30.52
CA GLY A 75 26.39 -5.23 -30.25
C GLY A 75 26.00 -5.74 -28.86
N LEU A 76 26.41 -6.97 -28.52
CA LEU A 76 26.16 -7.56 -27.20
C LEU A 76 26.82 -6.77 -26.07
N ALA A 77 28.03 -6.25 -26.27
CA ALA A 77 28.71 -5.42 -25.27
C ALA A 77 27.99 -4.07 -25.03
N LEU A 78 27.44 -3.46 -26.09
CA LEU A 78 26.61 -2.26 -26.01
C LEU A 78 25.28 -2.53 -25.30
N GLU A 79 24.61 -3.62 -25.66
CA GLU A 79 23.36 -4.04 -25.04
C GLU A 79 23.54 -4.31 -23.54
N ILE A 80 24.60 -5.03 -23.14
CA ILE A 80 24.93 -5.24 -21.74
C ILE A 80 25.14 -3.91 -21.01
N ARG A 81 25.79 -2.94 -21.66
CA ARG A 81 26.01 -1.61 -21.07
C ARG A 81 24.70 -0.84 -20.94
N GLN A 82 23.81 -0.93 -21.92
CA GLN A 82 22.49 -0.32 -21.91
C GLN A 82 21.63 -0.93 -20.79
N LEU A 83 21.50 -2.26 -20.75
CA LEU A 83 20.77 -2.99 -19.72
C LEU A 83 21.29 -2.66 -18.31
N ARG A 84 22.61 -2.55 -18.13
CA ARG A 84 23.19 -2.15 -16.83
C ARG A 84 22.79 -0.73 -16.44
N ARG A 85 22.72 0.19 -17.39
CA ARG A 85 22.26 1.56 -17.14
C ARG A 85 20.77 1.56 -16.80
N ASP A 86 19.96 0.84 -17.55
CA ASP A 86 18.51 0.78 -17.33
C ASP A 86 18.18 0.14 -15.98
N VAL A 87 18.89 -0.93 -15.60
CA VAL A 87 18.76 -1.55 -14.26
C VAL A 87 19.19 -0.59 -13.16
N ALA A 88 20.24 0.20 -13.36
CA ALA A 88 20.66 1.21 -12.38
C ALA A 88 19.58 2.30 -12.23
N GLN A 89 19.01 2.78 -13.34
CA GLN A 89 17.94 3.78 -13.34
C GLN A 89 16.67 3.25 -12.66
N LEU A 90 16.23 2.03 -12.98
CA LEU A 90 15.05 1.42 -12.36
C LEU A 90 15.21 1.22 -10.84
N ARG A 91 16.43 0.94 -10.38
CA ARG A 91 16.72 0.85 -8.94
C ARG A 91 16.59 2.20 -8.26
N GLU A 92 17.09 3.25 -8.89
CA GLU A 92 16.96 4.62 -8.39
C GLU A 92 15.49 5.07 -8.34
N GLU A 93 14.71 4.78 -9.38
CA GLU A 93 13.27 5.04 -9.42
C GLU A 93 12.51 4.25 -8.34
N LEU A 94 12.85 2.98 -8.12
CA LEU A 94 12.26 2.18 -7.03
C LEU A 94 12.61 2.74 -5.65
N ASP A 95 13.84 3.16 -5.44
CA ASP A 95 14.27 3.72 -4.16
C ASP A 95 13.57 5.07 -3.91
N ALA A 96 13.39 5.90 -4.95
CA ALA A 96 12.59 7.12 -4.87
C ALA A 96 11.11 6.83 -4.52
N GLN A 97 10.48 5.88 -5.21
CA GLN A 97 9.09 5.47 -4.91
C GLN A 97 8.94 4.90 -3.50
N ARG A 98 9.90 4.11 -3.03
CA ARG A 98 9.91 3.59 -1.65
C ARG A 98 10.00 4.71 -0.63
N ALA A 99 10.82 5.73 -0.90
CA ALA A 99 10.90 6.92 -0.06
C ALA A 99 9.57 7.68 -0.05
N GLU A 100 8.95 7.91 -1.20
CA GLU A 100 7.62 8.55 -1.29
C GLU A 100 6.55 7.77 -0.51
N ILE A 101 6.50 6.44 -0.66
CA ILE A 101 5.58 5.59 0.10
C ILE A 101 5.84 5.69 1.60
N ALA A 102 7.09 5.74 2.05
CA ALA A 102 7.43 5.95 3.46
C ALA A 102 6.88 7.29 3.96
N THR A 103 7.09 8.38 3.21
CA THR A 103 6.53 9.69 3.59
C THR A 103 4.99 9.71 3.62
N LEU A 104 4.33 9.03 2.69
CA LEU A 104 2.87 8.91 2.70
C LEU A 104 2.37 8.08 3.89
N ARG A 105 3.07 7.02 4.27
CA ARG A 105 2.75 6.25 5.48
C ARG A 105 2.93 7.09 6.74
N ASP A 106 3.99 7.89 6.81
CA ASP A 106 4.22 8.76 7.97
C ASP A 106 3.14 9.83 8.08
N THR A 107 2.80 10.50 6.99
CA THR A 107 1.72 11.51 6.97
C THR A 107 0.36 10.92 7.32
N THR A 108 0.02 9.75 6.80
CA THR A 108 -1.25 9.08 7.13
C THR A 108 -1.28 8.64 8.59
N SER A 109 -0.16 8.15 9.15
CA SER A 109 -0.08 7.81 10.57
C SER A 109 -0.23 9.03 11.48
N ALA A 110 0.38 10.16 11.11
CA ALA A 110 0.25 11.43 11.83
C ALA A 110 -1.17 12.00 11.75
N GLN A 111 -1.84 11.86 10.60
CA GLN A 111 -3.25 12.23 10.46
C GLN A 111 -4.15 11.33 11.30
N ALA A 112 -3.90 10.02 11.33
CA ALA A 112 -4.67 9.08 12.13
C ALA A 112 -4.58 9.42 13.63
N SER A 113 -3.38 9.70 14.14
CA SER A 113 -3.18 10.11 15.54
C SER A 113 -3.81 11.47 15.84
N ALA A 114 -3.73 12.44 14.92
CA ALA A 114 -4.41 13.72 15.07
C ALA A 114 -5.94 13.58 15.10
N LEU A 115 -6.51 12.71 14.26
CA LEU A 115 -7.94 12.39 14.29
C LEU A 115 -8.33 11.66 15.57
N GLU A 116 -7.49 10.78 16.09
CA GLU A 116 -7.74 10.09 17.35
C GLU A 116 -7.71 11.07 18.53
N ALA A 117 -6.76 12.00 18.55
CA ALA A 117 -6.73 13.10 19.52
C ALA A 117 -7.96 14.01 19.41
N ALA A 118 -8.36 14.38 18.18
CA ALA A 118 -9.57 15.17 17.94
C ALA A 118 -10.84 14.42 18.38
N ARG A 119 -10.92 13.10 18.14
CA ARG A 119 -12.01 12.24 18.61
C ARG A 119 -12.01 12.09 20.12
N ALA A 120 -10.85 12.00 20.77
CA ALA A 120 -10.77 11.99 22.24
C ALA A 120 -11.30 13.32 22.80
N ALA A 121 -10.92 14.45 22.19
CA ALA A 121 -11.47 15.75 22.54
C ALA A 121 -12.98 15.86 22.25
N GLN A 122 -13.50 15.20 21.20
CA GLN A 122 -14.93 15.22 20.85
C GLN A 122 -15.79 14.22 21.64
N ARG A 123 -15.22 13.07 22.06
CA ARG A 123 -15.88 12.10 22.94
C ARG A 123 -16.21 12.69 24.30
N VAL A 124 -15.43 13.68 24.72
CA VAL A 124 -15.82 14.61 25.77
C VAL A 124 -16.67 15.69 25.09
N SER A 125 -17.98 15.48 24.99
CA SER A 125 -18.91 16.56 24.62
C SER A 125 -18.55 17.80 25.44
N PRO A 126 -18.49 19.01 24.85
CA PRO A 126 -18.03 20.21 25.55
C PRO A 126 -18.79 20.47 26.86
N ILE A 127 -20.06 20.05 26.92
CA ILE A 127 -20.90 20.11 28.13
C ILE A 127 -20.37 19.16 29.21
N TYR A 128 -20.03 17.92 28.86
CA TYR A 128 -19.48 16.94 29.79
C TYR A 128 -18.04 17.25 30.20
N GLY A 129 -17.25 17.89 29.32
CA GLY A 129 -15.92 18.38 29.64
C GLY A 129 -15.95 19.51 30.68
N GLU A 130 -16.90 20.43 30.55
CA GLU A 130 -17.14 21.46 31.56
C GLU A 130 -17.63 20.85 32.89
N ALA A 131 -18.54 19.89 32.83
CA ALA A 131 -19.04 19.18 34.01
C ALA A 131 -17.91 18.43 34.76
N LEU A 132 -17.04 17.71 34.03
CA LEU A 132 -15.89 17.00 34.61
C LEU A 132 -14.88 17.98 35.22
N ALA A 133 -14.61 19.12 34.57
CA ALA A 133 -13.73 20.15 35.12
C ALA A 133 -14.29 20.83 36.38
N LEU A 134 -15.62 20.93 36.51
CA LEU A 134 -16.27 21.40 37.74
C LEU A 134 -16.21 20.33 38.85
N ALA A 135 -16.38 19.05 38.50
CA ALA A 135 -16.25 17.93 39.43
C ALA A 135 -14.83 17.81 40.00
N GLN A 136 -13.79 17.94 39.15
CA GLN A 136 -12.38 17.96 39.57
C GLN A 136 -12.05 19.14 40.50
N ARG A 137 -12.81 20.24 40.43
CA ARG A 137 -12.71 21.37 41.37
C ARG A 137 -13.47 21.15 42.68
N GLY A 138 -14.07 19.98 42.87
CA GLY A 138 -14.81 19.60 44.08
C GLY A 138 -16.23 20.19 44.17
N MET A 139 -16.82 20.61 43.04
CA MET A 139 -18.21 21.11 43.04
C MET A 139 -19.21 19.97 43.29
N ALA A 140 -20.29 20.27 44.01
CA ALA A 140 -21.34 19.29 44.28
C ALA A 140 -22.17 18.97 43.02
N ALA A 141 -22.59 17.72 42.85
CA ALA A 141 -23.34 17.23 41.69
C ALA A 141 -24.57 18.09 41.34
N GLY A 142 -25.33 18.56 42.32
CA GLY A 142 -26.48 19.45 42.08
C GLY A 142 -26.12 20.77 41.40
N VAL A 143 -24.99 21.37 41.76
CA VAL A 143 -24.51 22.63 41.16
C VAL A 143 -23.99 22.41 39.74
N ILE A 144 -23.40 21.24 39.48
CA ILE A 144 -22.94 20.84 38.15
C ILE A 144 -24.15 20.61 37.23
N ALA A 145 -25.18 19.93 37.71
CA ALA A 145 -26.42 19.66 36.97
C ALA A 145 -27.08 20.97 36.49
N GLU A 146 -27.20 21.96 37.38
CA GLU A 146 -27.78 23.27 37.05
C GLU A 146 -26.93 24.05 36.04
N ARG A 147 -25.61 24.10 36.24
CA ARG A 147 -24.71 24.90 35.37
C ARG A 147 -24.53 24.29 33.98
N CYS A 148 -24.41 22.98 33.89
CA CYS A 148 -24.18 22.27 32.63
C CYS A 148 -25.49 21.82 31.95
N SER A 149 -26.65 22.10 32.55
CA SER A 149 -27.97 21.69 32.03
C SER A 149 -28.07 20.18 31.79
N ILE A 150 -27.53 19.38 32.72
CA ILE A 150 -27.57 17.91 32.71
C ILE A 150 -28.38 17.40 33.91
N SER A 151 -28.78 16.13 33.90
CA SER A 151 -29.51 15.55 35.03
C SER A 151 -28.62 15.39 36.28
N VAL A 152 -29.24 15.38 37.47
CA VAL A 152 -28.52 15.14 38.73
C VAL A 152 -27.82 13.78 38.73
N ALA A 153 -28.45 12.75 38.17
CA ALA A 153 -27.86 11.43 38.03
C ALA A 153 -26.62 11.42 37.11
N GLU A 154 -26.64 12.17 36.00
CA GLU A 154 -25.46 12.34 35.14
C GLU A 154 -24.34 13.10 35.87
N ALA A 155 -24.68 14.12 36.68
CA ALA A 155 -23.69 14.87 37.45
C ALA A 155 -23.03 14.02 38.57
N GLU A 156 -23.78 13.12 39.22
CA GLU A 156 -23.23 12.16 40.18
C GLU A 156 -22.28 11.16 39.52
N LEU A 157 -22.62 10.68 38.32
CA LEU A 157 -21.73 9.83 37.54
C LEU A 157 -20.43 10.56 37.20
N VAL A 158 -20.51 11.81 36.72
CA VAL A 158 -19.32 12.64 36.42
C VAL A 158 -18.46 12.87 37.67
N GLN A 159 -19.08 13.05 38.85
CA GLN A 159 -18.37 13.20 40.11
C GLN A 159 -17.60 11.93 40.49
N SER A 160 -18.24 10.75 40.38
CA SER A 160 -17.58 9.47 40.65
C SER A 160 -16.36 9.23 39.73
N LEU A 161 -16.52 9.53 38.44
CA LEU A 161 -15.46 9.41 37.43
C LEU A 161 -14.27 10.36 37.71
N ALA A 162 -14.55 11.58 38.18
CA ALA A 162 -13.50 12.53 38.56
C ALA A 162 -12.68 12.04 39.77
N THR A 163 -13.33 11.50 40.81
CA THR A 163 -12.64 10.90 41.96
C THR A 163 -11.80 9.68 41.59
N GLU A 164 -12.27 8.83 40.67
CA GLU A 164 -11.53 7.66 40.19
C GLU A 164 -10.29 8.06 39.36
N ALA A 165 -10.41 9.13 38.56
CA ALA A 165 -9.29 9.68 37.80
C ALA A 165 -8.20 10.30 38.70
N ASP A 166 -8.60 11.00 39.79
CA ASP A 166 -7.67 11.58 40.76
C ASP A 166 -6.89 10.48 41.53
N ASP A 167 -7.56 9.38 41.90
CA ASP A 167 -6.94 8.23 42.59
C ASP A 167 -6.00 7.44 41.66
N SER A 168 -6.40 7.27 40.39
CA SER A 168 -5.54 6.64 39.37
C SER A 168 -4.32 7.49 39.00
N GLY A 169 -4.42 8.82 39.12
CA GLY A 169 -3.29 9.74 38.94
C GLY A 169 -2.29 9.74 40.12
N ALA A 170 -2.75 9.46 41.34
CA ALA A 170 -1.91 9.41 42.54
C ALA A 170 -1.07 8.12 42.66
N THR A 171 -1.43 7.07 41.92
CA THR A 171 -0.78 5.75 41.96
C THR A 171 0.29 5.54 40.87
N LYS A 172 0.61 6.59 40.09
CA LYS A 172 1.60 6.56 38.99
C LYS A 172 2.87 7.36 39.28
#